data_AF-A0A7S2HMX4-F1
#
_entry.id   AF-A0A7S2HMX4-F1
#
_cell.length_a   1.000
_cell.length_b   1.000
_cell.length_c   1.000
_cell.angle_alpha   90.00
_cell.angle_beta   90.00
_cell.angle_gamma   90.00
#
_symmetry.space_group_name_H-M   'P 1'
#
loop_
_entity.id
_entity.type
_entity.pdbx_description
1 polymer ?
#
loop_
_entity_poly.entity_id
_entity_poly.type
_entity_poly.pdbx_seq_one_letter_code
_entity_poly.pdbx_strand_id
1 'polypeptide(L)'
;VDGAGLVGDFMLSEALALAGRRGTDLVVLSGAVDPPLCRLVAVAEYREELDHKAAAVNERSRERKLREFSFDPAMKVKGMRFTATIDEHDLERKVNQIRAFLEKGHRVEARVLQGRSPPEDVLDLGLRIIAEIRDIAKPEFLEESLRELRAAINSPKSLKRAGKAPPDELRLRLWPCTPEQAAAFTLPANIVGPRRRRGPAIAGLDDGEQPEDAWKLNRKPRNRNKGWKPHDLRRMAEVAEAAEVDE
;
A
#
# COMPACT_ATOMS: atom_id res chain seq x y z
N VAL A 1 -30.81 -37.32 -21.92
CA VAL A 1 -30.68 -35.91 -22.39
C VAL A 1 -29.81 -35.87 -23.63
N ASP A 2 -30.14 -35.08 -24.64
CA ASP A 2 -29.32 -34.85 -25.83
C ASP A 2 -28.94 -33.37 -25.97
N GLY A 3 -28.31 -32.98 -27.10
CA GLY A 3 -27.95 -31.58 -27.37
C GLY A 3 -29.14 -30.63 -27.58
N ALA A 4 -30.35 -31.16 -27.80
CA ALA A 4 -31.57 -30.37 -28.02
C ALA A 4 -32.45 -30.29 -26.76
N GLY A 5 -32.28 -31.20 -25.80
CA GLY A 5 -32.96 -31.16 -24.51
C GLY A 5 -33.26 -32.54 -23.91
N LEU A 6 -34.38 -32.61 -23.21
CA LEU A 6 -34.81 -33.82 -22.52
C LEU A 6 -35.53 -34.75 -23.50
N VAL A 7 -34.98 -35.95 -23.70
CA VAL A 7 -35.49 -36.94 -24.69
C VAL A 7 -36.56 -37.84 -24.07
N GLY A 8 -36.60 -37.94 -22.74
CA GLY A 8 -37.49 -38.81 -21.97
C GLY A 8 -36.73 -39.86 -21.16
N ASP A 9 -37.50 -40.73 -20.51
CA ASP A 9 -37.03 -41.86 -19.73
C ASP A 9 -37.05 -43.13 -20.60
N PHE A 10 -35.97 -43.90 -20.55
CA PHE A 10 -35.78 -45.07 -21.42
C PHE A 10 -35.24 -46.25 -20.62
N MET A 11 -35.55 -47.46 -21.09
CA MET A 11 -34.83 -48.67 -20.64
C MET A 11 -33.39 -48.62 -21.16
N LEU A 12 -32.47 -49.27 -20.44
CA LEU A 12 -31.04 -49.26 -20.80
C LEU A 12 -30.78 -49.73 -22.25
N SER A 13 -31.46 -50.80 -22.68
CA SER A 13 -31.35 -51.34 -24.04
C SER A 13 -31.79 -50.35 -25.11
N GLU A 14 -32.87 -49.60 -24.85
CA GLU A 14 -33.41 -48.59 -25.76
C GLU A 14 -32.47 -47.38 -25.83
N ALA A 15 -31.93 -46.95 -24.69
CA ALA A 15 -30.96 -45.85 -24.63
C ALA A 15 -29.68 -46.17 -25.40
N LEU A 16 -29.17 -47.41 -25.30
CA LEU A 16 -28.01 -47.87 -26.07
C LEU A 16 -28.30 -47.95 -27.57
N ALA A 17 -29.48 -48.44 -27.95
CA ALA A 17 -29.90 -48.47 -29.36
C ALA A 17 -30.04 -47.05 -29.93
N LEU A 18 -30.56 -46.10 -29.14
CA LEU A 18 -30.69 -44.70 -29.52
C LEU A 18 -29.32 -44.04 -29.72
N ALA A 19 -28.37 -44.31 -28.82
CA ALA A 19 -26.98 -43.86 -28.91
C ALA A 19 -26.32 -44.35 -30.21
N GLY A 20 -26.46 -45.66 -30.50
CA GLY A 20 -25.94 -46.27 -31.73
C GLY A 20 -26.55 -45.70 -33.01
N ARG A 21 -27.86 -45.41 -33.02
CA ARG A 21 -28.53 -44.77 -34.18
C ARG A 21 -28.04 -43.36 -34.45
N ARG A 22 -27.62 -42.64 -33.40
CA ARG A 22 -27.16 -41.25 -33.49
C ARG A 22 -25.64 -41.13 -33.64
N GLY A 23 -24.90 -42.23 -33.58
CA GLY A 23 -23.43 -42.22 -33.66
C GLY A 23 -22.78 -41.55 -32.45
N THR A 24 -23.46 -41.53 -31.30
CA THR A 24 -22.99 -40.92 -30.04
C THR A 24 -22.86 -41.98 -28.96
N ASP A 25 -22.12 -41.67 -27.89
CA ASP A 25 -22.02 -42.54 -26.73
C ASP A 25 -23.06 -42.18 -25.66
N LEU A 26 -23.46 -43.16 -24.85
CA LEU A 26 -24.30 -42.93 -23.68
C LEU A 26 -23.41 -42.73 -22.45
N VAL A 27 -23.33 -41.50 -21.94
CA VAL A 27 -22.51 -41.14 -20.78
C VAL A 27 -23.40 -40.91 -19.55
N VAL A 28 -23.06 -41.57 -18.45
CA VAL A 28 -23.74 -41.38 -17.16
C VAL A 28 -23.20 -40.11 -16.49
N LEU A 29 -24.06 -39.12 -16.25
CA LEU A 29 -23.69 -37.87 -15.59
C LEU A 29 -23.80 -37.97 -14.06
N SER A 30 -24.89 -38.55 -13.57
CA SER A 30 -25.14 -38.74 -12.13
C SER A 30 -25.91 -40.02 -11.89
N GLY A 31 -25.33 -40.91 -11.08
CA GLY A 31 -25.98 -42.13 -10.60
C GLY A 31 -26.69 -41.96 -9.26
N ALA A 32 -26.78 -40.74 -8.71
CA ALA A 32 -27.39 -40.49 -7.41
C ALA A 32 -28.92 -40.44 -7.43
N VAL A 33 -29.52 -40.39 -8.63
CA VAL A 33 -30.96 -40.27 -8.85
C VAL A 33 -31.45 -41.53 -9.56
N ASP A 34 -32.64 -42.01 -9.21
CA ASP A 34 -33.32 -43.12 -9.87
C ASP A 34 -34.55 -42.56 -10.64
N PRO A 35 -34.60 -42.63 -11.99
CA PRO A 35 -33.62 -43.25 -12.90
C PRO A 35 -32.31 -42.43 -13.06
N PRO A 36 -31.17 -43.10 -13.35
CA PRO A 36 -29.87 -42.44 -13.51
C PRO A 36 -29.87 -41.45 -14.66
N LEU A 37 -29.21 -40.30 -14.45
CA LEU A 37 -29.23 -39.20 -15.42
C LEU A 37 -28.11 -39.39 -16.45
N CYS A 38 -28.51 -39.71 -17.68
CA CYS A 38 -27.62 -40.00 -18.79
C CYS A 38 -27.71 -38.93 -19.91
N ARG A 39 -26.56 -38.63 -20.54
CA ARG A 39 -26.44 -37.73 -21.70
C ARG A 39 -25.88 -38.47 -22.90
N LEU A 40 -26.44 -38.19 -24.07
CA LEU A 40 -25.94 -38.67 -25.36
C LEU A 40 -24.91 -37.66 -25.88
N VAL A 41 -23.64 -38.05 -25.90
CA VAL A 41 -22.50 -37.21 -26.31
C VAL A 41 -21.31 -38.09 -26.67
N ALA A 42 -20.43 -37.65 -27.57
CA ALA A 42 -19.19 -38.37 -27.83
C ALA A 42 -18.25 -38.29 -26.62
N VAL A 43 -17.60 -39.40 -26.25
CA VAL A 43 -16.70 -39.44 -25.08
C VAL A 43 -15.58 -38.40 -25.17
N ALA A 44 -15.07 -38.10 -26.36
CA ALA A 44 -14.01 -37.12 -26.56
C ALA A 44 -14.46 -35.70 -26.20
N GLU A 45 -15.61 -35.25 -26.72
CA GLU A 45 -16.18 -33.93 -26.44
C GLU A 45 -16.52 -33.76 -24.96
N TYR A 46 -17.03 -34.82 -24.31
CA TYR A 46 -17.35 -34.77 -22.90
C TYR A 46 -16.11 -34.63 -22.00
N ARG A 47 -14.98 -35.24 -22.38
CA ARG A 47 -13.71 -35.08 -21.66
C ARG A 47 -13.20 -33.65 -21.74
N GLU A 48 -13.23 -33.06 -22.93
CA GLU A 48 -12.84 -31.66 -23.13
C GLU A 48 -13.74 -30.70 -22.34
N GLU A 49 -15.06 -30.94 -22.33
CA GLU A 49 -15.99 -30.17 -21.49
C GLU A 49 -15.64 -30.28 -19.99
N LEU A 50 -15.28 -31.48 -19.51
CA LEU A 50 -14.89 -31.69 -18.11
C LEU A 50 -13.59 -30.96 -17.77
N ASP A 51 -12.59 -31.02 -18.64
CA ASP A 51 -11.30 -30.35 -18.45
C ASP A 51 -11.48 -28.82 -18.45
N HIS A 52 -12.29 -28.29 -19.38
CA HIS A 52 -12.62 -26.87 -19.43
C HIS A 52 -13.42 -26.42 -18.19
N LYS A 53 -14.39 -27.22 -17.74
CA LYS A 53 -15.15 -26.94 -16.50
C LYS A 53 -14.24 -26.99 -15.27
N ALA A 54 -13.30 -27.94 -15.20
CA ALA A 54 -12.33 -28.04 -14.10
C ALA A 54 -11.38 -26.83 -14.05
N ALA A 55 -10.90 -26.38 -15.21
CA ALA A 55 -10.10 -25.16 -15.32
C ALA A 55 -10.89 -23.91 -14.87
N ALA A 56 -12.13 -23.77 -15.31
CA ALA A 56 -13.00 -22.65 -14.92
C ALA A 56 -13.39 -22.67 -13.43
N VAL A 57 -13.54 -23.86 -12.83
CA VAL A 57 -13.79 -24.00 -11.37
C VAL A 57 -12.55 -23.59 -10.57
N ASN A 58 -11.34 -23.89 -11.02
CA ASN A 58 -10.11 -23.43 -10.36
C ASN A 58 -10.01 -21.89 -10.37
N GLU A 59 -10.36 -21.26 -11.48
CA GLU A 59 -10.37 -19.80 -11.61
C GLU A 59 -11.44 -19.15 -10.72
N ARG A 60 -12.69 -19.64 -10.78
CA ARG A 60 -13.77 -19.17 -9.90
C ARG A 60 -13.52 -19.45 -8.42
N SER A 61 -12.85 -20.54 -8.08
CA SER A 61 -12.51 -20.85 -6.68
C SER A 61 -11.44 -19.91 -6.15
N ARG A 62 -10.52 -19.45 -7.02
CA ARG A 62 -9.55 -18.41 -6.69
C ARG A 62 -10.28 -17.08 -6.41
N GLU A 63 -11.23 -16.71 -7.27
CA GLU A 63 -12.07 -15.51 -7.09
C GLU A 63 -13.01 -15.59 -5.88
N ARG A 64 -13.56 -16.78 -5.57
CA ARG A 64 -14.51 -16.95 -4.47
C ARG A 64 -13.81 -17.02 -3.10
N LYS A 65 -12.59 -17.59 -3.03
CA LYS A 65 -11.73 -17.50 -1.84
C LYS A 65 -11.31 -16.06 -1.52
N LEU A 66 -11.19 -15.20 -2.54
CA LEU A 66 -10.98 -13.77 -2.35
C LEU A 66 -12.21 -13.04 -1.78
N ARG A 67 -13.42 -13.61 -1.91
CA ARG A 67 -14.68 -12.99 -1.45
C ARG A 67 -15.07 -13.41 -0.03
N GLU A 68 -14.56 -14.53 0.45
CA GLU A 68 -14.91 -15.08 1.76
C GLU A 68 -13.71 -15.04 2.70
N PHE A 69 -13.12 -13.84 2.87
CA PHE A 69 -12.25 -13.57 4.00
C PHE A 69 -13.10 -13.39 5.25
N SER A 70 -13.67 -14.48 5.75
CA SER A 70 -14.18 -14.51 7.12
C SER A 70 -12.99 -14.30 8.04
N PHE A 71 -12.90 -13.07 8.54
CA PHE A 71 -11.91 -12.61 9.48
C PHE A 71 -11.94 -13.49 10.72
N ASP A 72 -10.94 -14.36 10.84
CA ASP A 72 -10.78 -15.21 12.01
C ASP A 72 -9.75 -14.54 12.96
N PRO A 73 -10.13 -14.09 14.17
CA PRO A 73 -9.21 -13.43 15.11
C PRO A 73 -8.03 -14.31 15.53
N ALA A 74 -8.13 -15.63 15.34
CA ALA A 74 -7.07 -16.60 15.58
C ALA A 74 -5.94 -16.57 14.52
N MET A 75 -6.09 -15.79 13.44
CA MET A 75 -5.09 -15.74 12.38
C MET A 75 -3.78 -15.11 12.86
N LYS A 76 -2.70 -15.88 12.69
CA LYS A 76 -1.33 -15.51 13.09
C LYS A 76 -0.87 -14.21 12.41
N VAL A 77 -0.42 -13.24 13.21
CA VAL A 77 0.28 -12.04 12.73
C VAL A 77 1.63 -12.45 12.16
N LYS A 78 1.92 -12.02 10.92
CA LYS A 78 3.20 -12.23 10.25
C LYS A 78 4.02 -10.96 10.31
N GLY A 79 5.16 -11.02 10.99
CA GLY A 79 6.12 -9.92 11.04
C GLY A 79 7.03 -9.94 9.80
N MET A 80 7.17 -8.80 9.14
CA MET A 80 8.14 -8.59 8.07
C MET A 80 9.02 -7.39 8.37
N ARG A 81 10.30 -7.48 8.00
CA ARG A 81 11.30 -6.46 8.29
C ARG A 81 11.93 -5.96 7.00
N PHE A 82 11.98 -4.64 6.88
CA PHE A 82 12.54 -3.91 5.75
C PHE A 82 13.65 -3.00 6.25
N THR A 83 14.63 -2.75 5.39
CA THR A 83 15.70 -1.79 5.62
C THR A 83 15.54 -0.68 4.58
N ALA A 84 15.77 0.57 4.95
CA ALA A 84 15.64 1.71 4.02
C ALA A 84 16.52 1.58 2.76
N THR A 85 17.69 0.94 2.86
CA THR A 85 18.61 0.69 1.74
C THR A 85 18.30 -0.60 0.97
N ILE A 86 17.03 -1.02 0.90
CA ILE A 86 16.63 -2.24 0.20
C ILE A 86 16.79 -2.07 -1.32
N ASP A 87 17.22 -3.12 -1.99
CA ASP A 87 17.25 -3.18 -3.46
C ASP A 87 15.83 -3.33 -4.03
N GLU A 88 15.62 -2.80 -5.23
CA GLU A 88 14.31 -2.85 -5.91
C GLU A 88 13.77 -4.28 -6.06
N HIS A 89 14.62 -5.21 -6.48
CA HIS A 89 14.20 -6.60 -6.70
C HIS A 89 13.87 -7.33 -5.38
N ASP A 90 14.57 -6.99 -4.31
CA ASP A 90 14.27 -7.53 -2.97
C ASP A 90 12.98 -6.94 -2.40
N LEU A 91 12.72 -5.66 -2.69
CA LEU A 91 11.47 -5.00 -2.33
C LEU A 91 10.29 -5.69 -3.01
N GLU A 92 10.35 -5.90 -4.33
CA GLU A 92 9.30 -6.59 -5.09
C GLU A 92 9.01 -7.99 -4.54
N ARG A 93 10.05 -8.78 -4.26
CA ARG A 93 9.87 -10.12 -3.65
C ARG A 93 9.15 -10.06 -2.31
N LYS A 94 9.55 -9.12 -1.44
CA LYS A 94 8.93 -8.96 -0.13
C LYS A 94 7.49 -8.45 -0.23
N VAL A 95 7.22 -7.52 -1.14
CA VAL A 95 5.85 -7.05 -1.42
C VAL A 95 4.98 -8.22 -1.89
N ASN A 96 5.48 -9.04 -2.83
CA ASN A 96 4.77 -10.25 -3.27
C ASN A 96 4.52 -11.25 -2.12
N GLN A 97 5.46 -11.36 -1.18
CA GLN A 97 5.27 -12.16 0.02
C GLN A 97 4.19 -11.59 0.94
N ILE A 98 4.14 -10.27 1.12
CA ILE A 98 3.06 -9.58 1.84
C ILE A 98 1.71 -9.90 1.16
N ARG A 99 1.62 -9.76 -0.17
CA ARG A 99 0.39 -10.08 -0.91
C ARG A 99 -0.06 -11.51 -0.65
N ALA A 100 0.86 -12.48 -0.75
CA ALA A 100 0.55 -13.88 -0.49
C ALA A 100 0.10 -14.16 0.96
N PHE A 101 0.53 -13.36 1.95
CA PHE A 101 0.04 -13.47 3.32
C PHE A 101 -1.35 -12.87 3.49
N LEU A 102 -1.61 -11.72 2.87
CA LEU A 102 -2.91 -11.05 2.89
C LEU A 102 -3.98 -11.87 2.15
N GLU A 103 -3.65 -12.47 1.01
CA GLU A 103 -4.52 -13.39 0.26
C GLU A 103 -4.88 -14.66 1.03
N LYS A 104 -4.08 -15.02 2.04
CA LYS A 104 -4.38 -16.14 2.93
C LYS A 104 -5.21 -15.72 4.13
N GLY A 105 -5.44 -14.41 4.30
CA GLY A 105 -6.16 -13.76 5.41
C GLY A 105 -5.27 -13.33 6.60
N HIS A 106 -3.95 -13.49 6.52
CA HIS A 106 -3.07 -13.14 7.64
C HIS A 106 -2.89 -11.63 7.79
N ARG A 107 -2.80 -11.15 9.03
CA ARG A 107 -2.36 -9.77 9.30
C ARG A 107 -0.85 -9.67 9.17
N VAL A 108 -0.36 -8.59 8.59
CA VAL A 108 1.06 -8.37 8.39
C VAL A 108 1.51 -7.13 9.16
N GLU A 109 2.56 -7.28 9.97
CA GLU A 109 3.25 -6.16 10.60
C GLU A 109 4.57 -5.93 9.86
N ALA A 110 4.61 -4.94 8.99
CA ALA A 110 5.81 -4.54 8.26
C ALA A 110 6.56 -3.47 9.05
N ARG A 111 7.82 -3.74 9.42
CA ARG A 111 8.70 -2.81 10.13
C ARG A 111 9.78 -2.31 9.18
N VAL A 112 9.79 -1.02 8.89
CA VAL A 112 10.83 -0.37 8.08
C VAL A 112 11.83 0.28 8.99
N LEU A 113 13.09 -0.10 8.85
CA LEU A 113 14.18 0.37 9.69
C LEU A 113 15.10 1.30 8.91
N GLN A 114 15.56 2.35 9.59
CA GLN A 114 16.47 3.33 9.02
C GLN A 114 17.81 2.72 8.56
N GLY A 115 18.39 1.80 9.34
CA GLY A 115 19.72 1.28 9.05
C GLY A 115 20.77 2.41 9.04
N ARG A 116 21.46 2.59 7.90
CA ARG A 116 22.47 3.66 7.70
C ARG A 116 21.93 4.86 6.90
N SER A 117 20.72 4.76 6.35
CA SER A 117 20.11 5.80 5.53
C SER A 117 19.63 6.99 6.36
N PRO A 118 19.43 8.17 5.76
CA PRO A 118 18.64 9.23 6.37
C PRO A 118 17.22 8.72 6.70
N PRO A 119 16.56 9.32 7.70
CA PRO A 119 15.26 8.82 8.14
C PRO A 119 14.11 9.21 7.19
N GLU A 120 14.34 10.12 6.24
CA GLU A 120 13.38 10.44 5.17
C GLU A 120 13.16 9.22 4.26
N ASP A 121 14.21 8.45 3.96
CA ASP A 121 14.12 7.23 3.15
C ASP A 121 13.19 6.17 3.78
N VAL A 122 13.10 6.12 5.12
CA VAL A 122 12.19 5.21 5.84
C VAL A 122 10.74 5.56 5.53
N LEU A 123 10.44 6.86 5.50
CA LEU A 123 9.11 7.36 5.19
C LEU A 123 8.76 7.04 3.74
N ASP A 124 9.66 7.34 2.81
CA ASP A 124 9.43 7.14 1.38
C ASP A 124 9.23 5.66 1.05
N LEU A 125 10.06 4.78 1.60
CA LEU A 125 9.91 3.34 1.43
C LEU A 125 8.60 2.82 2.04
N GLY A 126 8.21 3.31 3.21
CA GLY A 126 6.96 2.94 3.85
C GLY A 126 5.73 3.34 3.02
N LEU A 127 5.73 4.55 2.48
CA LEU A 127 4.66 5.04 1.60
C LEU A 127 4.60 4.24 0.29
N ARG A 128 5.76 3.87 -0.27
CA ARG A 128 5.84 3.03 -1.45
C ARG A 128 5.24 1.64 -1.22
N ILE A 129 5.58 1.00 -0.10
CA ILE A 129 4.99 -0.30 0.26
C ILE A 129 3.47 -0.20 0.35
N ILE A 130 2.93 0.87 0.96
CA ILE A 130 1.48 1.08 1.07
C ILE A 130 0.83 1.28 -0.31
N ALA A 131 1.48 2.02 -1.21
CA ALA A 131 0.97 2.25 -2.56
C ALA A 131 0.83 0.93 -3.34
N GLU A 132 1.83 0.04 -3.24
CA GLU A 132 1.85 -1.25 -3.94
C GLU A 132 0.79 -2.25 -3.44
N ILE A 133 0.37 -2.15 -2.18
CA ILE A 133 -0.60 -3.11 -1.57
C ILE A 133 -1.99 -2.52 -1.36
N ARG A 134 -2.23 -1.30 -1.86
CA ARG A 134 -3.45 -0.52 -1.61
C ARG A 134 -4.73 -1.24 -2.08
N ASP A 135 -4.61 -2.09 -3.09
CA ASP A 135 -5.67 -2.88 -3.68
C ASP A 135 -6.19 -4.00 -2.78
N ILE A 136 -5.34 -4.54 -1.90
CA ILE A 136 -5.64 -5.72 -1.07
C ILE A 136 -5.53 -5.48 0.44
N ALA A 137 -4.89 -4.39 0.86
CA ALA A 137 -4.63 -4.12 2.28
C ALA A 137 -5.00 -2.70 2.70
N LYS A 138 -5.60 -2.62 3.89
CA LYS A 138 -5.84 -1.37 4.61
C LYS A 138 -4.82 -1.21 5.74
N PRO A 139 -4.06 -0.11 5.80
CA PRO A 139 -3.18 0.17 6.92
C PRO A 139 -4.00 0.64 8.13
N GLU A 140 -3.78 0.03 9.28
CA GLU A 140 -4.28 0.50 10.56
C GLU A 140 -3.31 1.48 11.20
N PHE A 141 -3.86 2.55 11.80
CA PHE A 141 -3.11 3.55 12.56
C PHE A 141 -1.96 4.22 11.78
N LEU A 142 -2.14 4.40 10.46
CA LEU A 142 -1.12 4.98 9.60
C LEU A 142 -0.73 6.39 10.07
N GLU A 143 -1.71 7.20 10.46
CA GLU A 143 -1.46 8.59 10.89
C GLU A 143 -0.64 8.66 12.18
N GLU A 144 -0.93 7.78 13.14
CA GLU A 144 -0.16 7.65 14.38
C GLU A 144 1.27 7.20 14.10
N SER A 145 1.46 6.14 13.31
CA SER A 145 2.78 5.64 12.94
C SER A 145 3.62 6.70 12.22
N LEU A 146 3.00 7.47 11.31
CA LEU A 146 3.68 8.57 10.61
C LEU A 146 4.03 9.72 11.56
N ARG A 147 3.15 10.03 12.51
CA ARG A 147 3.39 11.06 13.53
C ARG A 147 4.54 10.67 14.45
N GLU A 148 4.59 9.40 14.89
CA GLU A 148 5.68 8.86 15.71
C GLU A 148 7.02 8.92 14.99
N LEU A 149 7.08 8.48 13.73
CA LEU A 149 8.30 8.57 12.92
C LEU A 149 8.74 10.03 12.75
N ARG A 150 7.82 10.94 12.41
CA ARG A 150 8.14 12.37 12.29
C ARG A 150 8.62 12.97 13.61
N ALA A 151 8.09 12.53 14.74
CA ALA A 151 8.58 12.95 16.06
C ALA A 151 9.99 12.41 16.34
N ALA A 152 10.27 11.16 15.94
CA ALA A 152 11.61 10.56 16.05
C ALA A 152 12.65 11.29 15.20
N ILE A 153 12.30 11.69 13.99
CA ILE A 153 13.16 12.47 13.09
C ILE A 153 13.52 13.83 13.69
N ASN A 154 12.53 14.53 14.25
CA ASN A 154 12.72 15.85 14.82
C ASN A 154 13.31 15.83 16.25
N SER A 155 13.49 14.65 16.83
CA SER A 155 14.01 14.51 18.19
C SER A 155 15.53 14.79 18.25
N PRO A 156 16.00 15.54 19.25
CA PRO A 156 17.42 15.82 19.40
C PRO A 156 18.18 14.55 19.80
N LYS A 157 19.40 14.39 19.26
CA LYS A 157 20.26 13.20 19.47
C LYS A 157 20.59 12.94 20.96
N SER A 158 20.49 13.94 21.84
CA SER A 158 20.72 13.74 23.29
C SER A 158 19.62 12.89 23.96
N LEU A 159 18.36 13.09 23.57
CA LEU A 159 17.22 12.29 24.04
C LEU A 159 17.27 10.84 23.52
N LYS A 160 17.85 10.64 22.32
CA LYS A 160 18.10 9.30 21.74
C LYS A 160 19.11 8.50 22.55
N ARG A 161 20.22 9.13 22.95
CA ARG A 161 21.27 8.47 23.76
C ARG A 161 20.81 8.11 25.18
N ALA A 162 19.85 8.87 25.72
CA ALA A 162 19.26 8.61 27.03
C ALA A 162 18.17 7.52 27.04
N GLY A 163 17.94 6.82 25.91
CA GLY A 163 16.93 5.76 25.81
C GLY A 163 15.47 6.23 25.89
N LYS A 164 15.24 7.55 25.86
CA LYS A 164 13.91 8.17 26.03
C LYS A 164 13.27 8.61 24.71
N ALA A 165 13.96 8.43 23.59
CA ALA A 165 13.44 8.77 22.27
C ALA A 165 12.58 7.66 21.67
N PRO A 166 11.58 8.01 20.85
CA PRO A 166 10.83 7.04 20.07
C PRO A 166 11.75 6.24 19.11
N PRO A 167 11.39 4.99 18.78
CA PRO A 167 12.22 4.15 17.92
C PRO A 167 12.30 4.72 16.50
N ASP A 168 13.49 4.64 15.88
CA ASP A 168 13.75 5.04 14.49
C ASP A 168 13.25 3.96 13.50
N GLU A 169 12.02 3.48 13.70
CA GLU A 169 11.38 2.48 12.85
C GLU A 169 9.94 2.88 12.53
N LEU A 170 9.54 2.69 11.27
CA LEU A 170 8.16 2.83 10.86
C LEU A 170 7.47 1.47 10.95
N ARG A 171 6.41 1.40 11.76
CA ARG A 171 5.58 0.20 11.87
C ARG A 171 4.31 0.38 11.04
N LEU A 172 4.11 -0.51 10.08
CA LEU A 172 2.93 -0.58 9.24
C LEU A 172 2.15 -1.83 9.63
N ARG A 173 0.95 -1.64 10.16
CA ARG A 173 0.02 -2.73 10.46
C ARG A 173 -0.95 -2.86 9.30
N LEU A 174 -0.84 -3.94 8.56
CA LEU A 174 -1.56 -4.17 7.32
C LEU A 174 -2.62 -5.24 7.54
N TRP A 175 -3.85 -4.88 7.23
CA TRP A 175 -5.00 -5.76 7.33
C TRP A 175 -5.50 -6.14 5.94
N PRO A 176 -5.82 -7.43 5.71
CA PRO A 176 -6.46 -7.83 4.48
C PRO A 176 -7.82 -7.13 4.38
N CYS A 177 -8.12 -6.53 3.23
CA CYS A 177 -9.39 -5.89 2.97
C CYS A 177 -10.02 -6.47 1.70
N THR A 178 -11.34 -6.51 1.67
CA THR A 178 -12.08 -6.83 0.44
C THR A 178 -11.89 -5.71 -0.60
N PRO A 179 -12.04 -5.99 -1.90
CA PRO A 179 -11.92 -4.98 -2.96
C PRO A 179 -12.86 -3.76 -2.76
N GLU A 180 -14.05 -3.98 -2.20
CA GLU A 180 -15.00 -2.91 -1.87
C GLU A 180 -14.49 -2.02 -0.73
N GLN A 181 -13.87 -2.62 0.29
CA GLN A 181 -13.24 -1.89 1.40
C GLN A 181 -11.98 -1.14 0.95
N ALA A 182 -11.21 -1.70 0.01
CA ALA A 182 -10.06 -1.05 -0.61
C ALA A 182 -10.49 0.19 -1.41
N ALA A 183 -11.57 0.09 -2.19
CA ALA A 183 -12.13 1.21 -2.96
C ALA A 183 -12.65 2.34 -2.07
N ALA A 184 -13.23 2.02 -0.91
CA ALA A 184 -13.65 3.01 0.08
C ALA A 184 -12.47 3.71 0.79
N PHE A 185 -11.27 3.11 0.76
CA PHE A 185 -10.08 3.66 1.39
C PHE A 185 -9.47 4.78 0.55
N THR A 186 -9.79 6.01 0.94
CA THR A 186 -9.16 7.23 0.43
C THR A 186 -7.99 7.59 1.35
N LEU A 187 -6.77 7.58 0.84
CA LEU A 187 -5.60 8.07 1.58
C LEU A 187 -5.85 9.54 1.99
N PRO A 188 -5.57 9.92 3.25
CA PRO A 188 -5.78 11.30 3.67
C PRO A 188 -4.94 12.24 2.80
N ALA A 189 -5.57 13.30 2.30
CA ALA A 189 -4.97 14.27 1.37
C ALA A 189 -3.67 14.93 1.90
N ASN A 190 -3.43 14.86 3.21
CA ASN A 190 -2.21 15.33 3.86
C ASN A 190 -0.92 14.56 3.48
N ILE A 191 -1.03 13.43 2.78
CA ILE A 191 0.12 12.63 2.30
C ILE A 191 0.40 12.89 0.80
N VAL A 192 -0.62 13.24 0.00
CA VAL A 192 -0.53 13.40 -1.46
C VAL A 192 -0.55 14.86 -1.90
N GLY A 193 -0.98 15.79 -1.03
CA GLY A 193 -0.96 17.22 -1.34
C GLY A 193 0.48 17.75 -1.49
N PRO A 194 0.72 18.75 -2.35
CA PRO A 194 2.03 19.37 -2.46
C PRO A 194 2.45 19.83 -1.06
N ARG A 195 3.68 19.50 -0.66
CA ARG A 195 4.28 19.91 0.63
C ARG A 195 3.88 21.36 0.90
N ARG A 196 3.02 21.63 1.89
CA ARG A 196 2.84 22.99 2.40
C ARG A 196 4.24 23.48 2.77
N ARG A 197 4.81 24.37 1.97
CA ARG A 197 6.11 24.98 2.28
C ARG A 197 5.94 25.60 3.67
N ARG A 198 6.67 25.07 4.66
CA ARG A 198 6.77 25.73 5.96
C ARG A 198 7.61 26.98 5.76
N GLY A 199 6.93 28.10 5.51
CA GLY A 199 7.49 29.44 5.37
C GLY A 199 6.34 30.46 5.28
N PRO A 200 6.55 31.73 5.67
CA PRO A 200 5.55 32.77 5.44
C PRO A 200 5.25 32.86 3.94
N ALA A 201 3.97 33.09 3.60
CA ALA A 201 3.57 33.33 2.22
C ALA A 201 4.43 34.47 1.65
N ILE A 202 5.14 34.18 0.57
CA ILE A 202 5.88 35.20 -0.15
C ILE A 202 4.83 36.04 -0.88
N ALA A 203 4.66 37.30 -0.50
CA ALA A 203 3.77 38.20 -1.22
C ALA A 203 4.29 38.37 -2.66
N GLY A 204 3.44 38.11 -3.66
CA GLY A 204 3.73 38.35 -5.08
C GLY A 204 4.11 37.14 -5.94
N LEU A 205 3.81 35.91 -5.52
CA LEU A 205 4.01 34.72 -6.37
C LEU A 205 2.72 34.39 -7.16
N ASP A 206 2.54 35.03 -8.32
CA ASP A 206 1.53 34.67 -9.33
C ASP A 206 2.25 33.88 -10.46
N ASP A 207 1.63 32.81 -10.95
CA ASP A 207 2.25 31.68 -11.70
C ASP A 207 2.69 32.01 -13.15
N GLY A 208 3.19 33.21 -13.43
CA GLY A 208 3.39 33.71 -14.80
C GLY A 208 4.84 33.92 -15.27
N GLU A 209 5.65 34.68 -14.55
CA GLU A 209 6.97 35.12 -15.05
C GLU A 209 7.95 35.31 -13.88
N GLN A 210 9.13 34.70 -13.99
CA GLN A 210 10.19 34.84 -12.98
C GLN A 210 11.04 36.07 -13.30
N PRO A 211 11.05 37.14 -12.49
CA PRO A 211 12.23 37.99 -12.40
C PRO A 211 13.30 37.22 -11.61
N GLU A 212 14.47 37.02 -12.21
CA GLU A 212 15.61 36.20 -11.70
C GLU A 212 16.10 36.59 -10.27
N ASP A 213 15.55 37.66 -9.70
CA ASP A 213 15.99 38.30 -8.46
C ASP A 213 15.00 38.24 -7.28
N ALA A 214 13.86 37.55 -7.42
CA ALA A 214 12.84 37.47 -6.35
C ALA A 214 13.36 36.85 -5.03
N TRP A 215 14.41 36.01 -5.10
CA TRP A 215 15.01 35.38 -3.91
C TRP A 215 15.86 36.36 -3.07
N LYS A 216 16.24 37.53 -3.60
CA LYS A 216 17.02 38.55 -2.88
C LYS A 216 16.18 39.34 -1.88
N LEU A 217 14.89 39.54 -2.15
CA LEU A 217 13.96 40.33 -1.32
C LEU A 217 13.56 39.64 0.00
N ASN A 218 13.67 38.31 0.07
CA ASN A 218 13.24 37.51 1.23
C ASN A 218 14.36 37.12 2.20
N ARG A 219 15.58 37.64 2.02
CA ARG A 219 16.62 37.50 3.04
C ARG A 219 16.24 38.35 4.26
N LYS A 220 15.74 37.70 5.32
CA LYS A 220 15.74 38.30 6.66
C LYS A 220 17.17 38.81 6.94
N PRO A 221 17.35 40.06 7.41
CA PRO A 221 18.67 40.53 7.81
C PRO A 221 19.22 39.55 8.84
N ARG A 222 20.42 39.03 8.58
CA ARG A 222 21.11 38.10 9.46
C ARG A 222 21.34 38.82 10.80
N ASN A 223 20.51 38.47 11.77
CA ASN A 223 20.55 38.79 13.19
C ASN A 223 21.70 39.72 13.61
N ARG A 224 21.39 41.02 13.75
CA ARG A 224 22.29 42.04 14.29
C ARG A 224 22.04 42.29 15.78
N ASN A 225 21.58 41.30 16.55
CA ASN A 225 21.68 41.34 18.02
C ASN A 225 23.08 40.90 18.46
N LYS A 226 24.08 41.75 18.21
CA LYS A 226 25.14 41.99 19.18
C LYS A 226 24.81 43.34 19.79
N GLY A 227 24.18 43.35 20.96
CA GLY A 227 24.13 44.55 21.77
C GLY A 227 25.56 45.09 21.90
N TRP A 228 25.73 46.40 21.73
CA TRP A 228 27.04 47.03 21.82
C TRP A 228 27.67 46.69 23.16
N LYS A 229 28.95 46.32 23.15
CA LYS A 229 29.66 46.11 24.41
C LYS A 229 29.87 47.48 25.05
N PRO A 230 29.92 47.59 26.39
CA PRO A 230 30.10 48.87 27.08
C PRO A 230 31.33 49.69 26.62
N HIS A 231 32.36 49.03 26.09
CA HIS A 231 33.54 49.69 25.52
C HIS A 231 33.28 50.36 24.14
N ASP A 232 32.34 49.82 23.35
CA ASP A 232 31.96 50.38 22.05
C ASP A 232 31.14 51.67 22.22
N LEU A 233 30.33 51.76 23.28
CA LEU A 233 29.59 52.96 23.67
C LEU A 233 30.52 54.09 24.16
N ARG A 234 31.61 53.76 24.87
CA ARG A 234 32.59 54.76 25.33
C ARG A 234 33.35 55.42 24.19
N ARG A 235 33.76 54.65 23.17
CA ARG A 235 34.41 55.21 21.98
C ARG A 235 33.50 56.11 21.17
N MET A 236 32.20 55.84 21.12
CA MET A 236 31.27 56.70 20.41
C MET A 236 30.95 57.98 21.18
N ALA A 237 30.97 57.95 22.52
CA ALA A 237 30.89 59.16 23.33
C ALA A 237 32.14 60.05 23.15
N GLU A 238 33.35 59.49 23.15
CA GLU A 238 34.58 60.26 22.91
C GLU A 238 34.65 60.87 21.50
N VAL A 239 34.15 60.16 20.48
CA VAL A 239 34.12 60.68 19.10
C VAL A 239 33.03 61.75 18.91
N ALA A 240 31.91 61.67 19.64
CA ALA A 240 30.89 62.70 19.62
C ALA A 240 31.35 63.97 20.37
N GLU A 241 32.02 63.81 21.51
CA GLU A 241 32.59 64.93 22.28
C GLU A 241 33.74 65.62 21.52
N ALA A 242 34.49 64.89 20.69
CA ALA A 242 35.49 65.47 19.80
C ALA A 242 34.89 66.18 18.56
N ALA A 243 33.63 65.90 18.20
CA ALA A 243 32.97 66.51 17.05
C ALA A 243 32.21 67.81 17.38
N GLU A 244 31.91 68.07 18.66
CA GLU A 244 31.29 69.33 19.12
C GLU A 244 32.32 70.46 19.38
N VAL A 245 33.62 70.23 19.15
CA VAL A 245 34.68 71.24 19.36
C VAL A 245 35.06 71.97 18.07
N ASP A 246 34.53 71.56 16.91
CA ASP A 246 34.85 72.15 15.59
C ASP A 246 33.62 72.71 14.83
N GLU A 247 32.62 73.26 15.53
CA GLU A 247 31.64 74.23 14.98
C GLU A 247 31.59 75.53 15.77
#